data_AF-A0A395T6H3-F1
#
_entry.id   AF-A0A395T6H3-F1
#
_cell.length_a   1.000
_cell.length_b   1.000
_cell.length_c   1.000
_cell.angle_alpha   90.00
_cell.angle_beta   90.00
_cell.angle_gamma   90.00
#
_symmetry.space_group_name_H-M   'P 1'
#
loop_
_entity.id
_entity.type
_entity.pdbx_description
1 polymer ?
#
loop_
_entity_poly.entity_id
_entity_poly.type
_entity_poly.pdbx_seq_one_letter_code
_entity_poly.pdbx_strand_id
1 'polypeptide(L)'
;MQYRMIMATLALSVYAAPAPMITGAPSLSRRQDSGAGGGSSVLDAPMTIAAGESFDGGNAIFDRGVSCTGQEEGGDSDAVFILEKGATLSNVRIGPNQIEGVHCNGGCTLNNVVWDAVCEDAFSIKKQDDGETTTINGGGATGAEDKVIQHNGGGTVIIKDFEVSDFGKLYRSCGNCKSMPARHVEISGGSASNGKILVGINPNMGDTAKISGIQLTNVPKECITFEGVTDGSEPKEVGTCDGSGGADSGSGDSTDAPATPTTPADGSESPAESEVADPVETSIGDGSNDDDESGDDQANEGENNDDSNDGENNNDSDDDENKDEDEENKEQDSGNNGEEQSSGNDGQGGFNGQQPSQPPQFAPQFGAPPQFGGF
;
A
#
# COMPACT_ATOMS: atom_id res chain seq x y z
N MET A 1 -11.09 3.41 -86.98
CA MET A 1 -11.93 4.49 -86.43
C MET A 1 -12.78 3.93 -85.31
N GLN A 2 -13.04 4.75 -84.30
CA GLN A 2 -13.91 4.55 -83.14
C GLN A 2 -13.26 3.90 -81.91
N TYR A 3 -12.49 4.75 -81.21
CA TYR A 3 -12.23 4.65 -79.77
C TYR A 3 -13.57 4.75 -79.02
N ARG A 4 -13.87 3.79 -78.14
CA ARG A 4 -14.91 3.92 -77.11
C ARG A 4 -14.22 4.03 -75.75
N MET A 5 -14.11 5.26 -75.28
CA MET A 5 -13.75 5.56 -73.90
C MET A 5 -14.92 5.13 -72.99
N ILE A 6 -14.65 4.22 -72.06
CA ILE A 6 -15.56 3.88 -70.97
C ILE A 6 -15.09 4.71 -69.77
N MET A 7 -15.80 5.81 -69.49
CA MET A 7 -15.64 6.59 -68.26
C MET A 7 -16.24 5.79 -67.10
N ALA A 8 -15.39 5.23 -66.24
CA ALA A 8 -15.80 4.69 -64.96
C ALA A 8 -15.94 5.86 -63.97
N THR A 9 -17.18 6.28 -63.70
CA THR A 9 -17.49 7.22 -62.63
C THR A 9 -17.38 6.49 -61.29
N LEU A 10 -16.32 6.79 -60.53
CA LEU A 10 -16.20 6.40 -59.12
C LEU A 10 -17.16 7.27 -58.30
N ALA A 11 -18.24 6.69 -57.79
CA ALA A 11 -19.10 7.33 -56.81
C ALA A 11 -18.50 7.13 -55.41
N LEU A 12 -17.85 8.16 -54.87
CA LEU A 12 -17.47 8.20 -53.46
C LEU A 12 -18.73 8.48 -52.63
N SER A 13 -19.34 7.41 -52.09
CA SER A 13 -20.32 7.52 -51.03
C SER A 13 -19.60 7.84 -49.72
N VAL A 14 -19.69 9.09 -49.27
CA VAL A 14 -19.26 9.47 -47.92
C VAL A 14 -20.26 8.88 -46.93
N TYR A 15 -19.87 7.78 -46.28
CA TYR A 15 -20.59 7.30 -45.10
C TYR A 15 -20.23 8.23 -43.93
N ALA A 16 -21.18 9.08 -43.54
CA ALA A 16 -21.09 9.75 -42.24
C ALA A 16 -21.36 8.68 -41.16
N ALA A 17 -20.29 8.16 -40.55
CA ALA A 17 -20.42 7.39 -39.32
C ALA A 17 -20.94 8.35 -38.22
N PRO A 18 -21.94 7.95 -37.41
CA PRO A 18 -22.30 8.72 -36.24
C PRO A 18 -21.07 8.79 -35.33
N ALA A 19 -20.71 10.00 -34.90
CA ALA A 19 -19.67 10.19 -33.90
C ALA A 19 -20.02 9.34 -32.65
N PRO A 20 -19.04 8.69 -32.01
CA PRO A 20 -19.29 8.03 -30.73
C PRO A 20 -19.85 9.07 -29.77
N MET A 21 -21.04 8.83 -29.25
CA MET A 21 -21.57 9.62 -28.17
C MET A 21 -20.66 9.36 -26.98
N ILE A 22 -19.75 10.30 -26.68
CA ILE A 22 -19.09 10.39 -25.39
C ILE A 22 -20.23 10.56 -24.39
N THR A 23 -20.64 9.47 -23.76
CA THR A 23 -21.45 9.50 -22.55
C THR A 23 -20.60 10.24 -21.55
N GLY A 24 -20.93 11.51 -21.32
CA GLY A 24 -20.25 12.33 -20.33
C GLY A 24 -20.18 11.56 -19.02
N ALA A 25 -18.97 11.50 -18.44
CA ALA A 25 -18.78 11.00 -17.09
C ALA A 25 -19.85 11.62 -16.18
N PRO A 26 -20.46 10.85 -15.26
CA PRO A 26 -21.37 11.43 -14.30
C PRO A 26 -20.62 12.55 -13.59
N SER A 27 -21.11 13.78 -13.74
CA SER A 27 -20.57 14.91 -13.00
C SER A 27 -20.73 14.58 -11.52
N LEU A 28 -19.63 14.24 -10.85
CA LEU A 28 -19.55 14.12 -9.41
C LEU A 28 -19.78 15.52 -8.82
N SER A 29 -21.05 15.93 -8.75
CA SER A 29 -21.49 16.97 -7.83
C SER A 29 -21.53 16.35 -6.44
N ARG A 30 -20.36 16.14 -5.84
CA ARG A 30 -20.25 16.06 -4.38
C ARG A 30 -19.54 17.32 -3.92
N ARG A 31 -20.29 18.15 -3.21
CA ARG A 31 -19.76 19.30 -2.47
C ARG A 31 -18.74 18.76 -1.48
N GLN A 32 -17.46 18.88 -1.79
CA GLN A 32 -16.40 18.69 -0.82
C GLN A 32 -16.27 20.04 -0.10
N ASP A 33 -17.05 20.17 0.98
CA ASP A 33 -16.91 21.25 1.94
C ASP A 33 -15.47 21.19 2.46
N SER A 34 -14.66 22.15 2.04
CA SER A 34 -13.27 22.30 2.45
C SER A 34 -13.21 22.90 3.86
N GLY A 35 -13.82 22.20 4.81
CA GLY A 35 -13.69 22.44 6.24
C GLY A 35 -12.58 21.56 6.80
N ALA A 36 -11.77 22.10 7.69
CA ALA A 36 -10.66 21.42 8.38
C ALA A 36 -11.12 20.30 9.34
N GLY A 37 -11.77 19.28 8.78
CA GLY A 37 -12.25 18.06 9.40
C GLY A 37 -12.74 17.16 8.27
N GLY A 38 -11.90 16.22 7.83
CA GLY A 38 -12.18 15.38 6.67
C GLY A 38 -13.55 14.72 6.81
N GLY A 39 -14.38 14.86 5.77
CA GLY A 39 -15.67 14.16 5.69
C GLY A 39 -15.49 12.64 5.73
N SER A 40 -16.59 11.91 5.90
CA SER A 40 -16.57 10.44 5.75
C SER A 40 -17.41 10.03 4.54
N SER A 41 -16.94 9.03 3.80
CA SER A 41 -17.62 8.42 2.66
C SER A 41 -17.63 6.90 2.82
N VAL A 42 -18.83 6.32 2.78
CA VAL A 42 -19.01 4.88 2.62
C VAL A 42 -19.19 4.59 1.13
N LEU A 43 -18.38 3.67 0.59
CA LEU A 43 -18.36 3.31 -0.81
C LEU A 43 -19.06 1.96 -1.02
N ASP A 44 -20.08 1.95 -1.87
CA ASP A 44 -20.83 0.72 -2.20
C ASP A 44 -19.98 -0.26 -3.03
N ALA A 45 -18.93 0.22 -3.70
CA ALA A 45 -17.97 -0.54 -4.50
C ALA A 45 -16.56 0.10 -4.37
N PRO A 46 -15.47 -0.62 -4.71
CA PRO A 46 -14.13 -0.03 -4.73
C PRO A 46 -14.08 1.24 -5.58
N MET A 47 -13.38 2.26 -5.10
CA MET A 47 -13.10 3.44 -5.91
C MET A 47 -11.84 3.20 -6.74
N THR A 48 -12.02 2.96 -8.04
CA THR A 48 -10.91 2.83 -8.97
C THR A 48 -10.37 4.19 -9.38
N ILE A 49 -9.06 4.38 -9.25
CA ILE A 49 -8.32 5.51 -9.83
C ILE A 49 -7.63 5.01 -11.09
N ALA A 50 -7.98 5.61 -12.23
CA ALA A 50 -7.53 5.13 -13.52
C ALA A 50 -6.02 5.33 -13.72
N ALA A 51 -5.47 4.65 -14.72
CA ALA A 51 -4.04 4.64 -14.97
C ALA A 51 -3.49 6.06 -15.20
N GLY A 52 -2.46 6.42 -14.43
CA GLY A 52 -1.83 7.74 -14.46
C GLY A 52 -2.67 8.88 -13.87
N GLU A 53 -3.87 8.62 -13.33
CA GLU A 53 -4.69 9.64 -12.68
C GLU A 53 -4.37 9.79 -11.19
N SER A 54 -4.79 10.92 -10.62
CA SER A 54 -4.57 11.25 -9.21
C SER A 54 -5.88 11.55 -8.50
N PHE A 55 -6.02 11.03 -7.29
CA PHE A 55 -7.12 11.35 -6.38
C PHE A 55 -6.59 11.90 -5.06
N ASP A 56 -7.14 13.03 -4.63
CA ASP A 56 -6.88 13.65 -3.34
C ASP A 56 -8.15 13.61 -2.48
N GLY A 57 -8.11 12.84 -1.40
CA GLY A 57 -9.24 12.65 -0.48
C GLY A 57 -9.45 13.82 0.48
N GLY A 58 -8.53 14.80 0.55
CA GLY A 58 -8.64 15.94 1.48
C GLY A 58 -8.69 15.53 2.96
N ASN A 59 -7.99 14.44 3.32
CA ASN A 59 -8.01 13.76 4.62
C ASN A 59 -9.38 13.19 5.03
N ALA A 60 -10.28 12.97 4.06
CA ALA A 60 -11.55 12.29 4.32
C ALA A 60 -11.34 10.82 4.66
N ILE A 61 -12.27 10.27 5.46
CA ILE A 61 -12.34 8.85 5.79
C ILE A 61 -13.15 8.14 4.71
N PHE A 62 -12.62 7.03 4.18
CA PHE A 62 -13.27 6.16 3.24
C PHE A 62 -13.40 4.75 3.84
N ASP A 63 -14.61 4.19 3.74
CA ASP A 63 -14.97 2.87 4.25
C ASP A 63 -15.79 2.13 3.19
N ARG A 64 -15.95 0.80 3.35
CA ARG A 64 -16.90 -0.02 2.59
C ARG A 64 -18.21 -0.27 3.34
N GLY A 65 -18.26 0.09 4.63
CA GLY A 65 -19.47 -0.05 5.46
C GLY A 65 -19.78 -1.49 5.87
N VAL A 66 -18.80 -2.39 5.68
CA VAL A 66 -18.87 -3.80 6.05
C VAL A 66 -17.98 -4.05 7.27
N SER A 67 -18.32 -5.06 8.06
CA SER A 67 -17.46 -5.46 9.18
C SER A 67 -16.27 -6.26 8.65
N CYS A 68 -15.10 -6.02 9.23
CA CYS A 68 -13.90 -6.81 8.97
C CYS A 68 -14.16 -8.31 9.19
N THR A 69 -13.71 -9.13 8.25
CA THR A 69 -13.84 -10.60 8.24
C THR A 69 -12.62 -11.30 8.84
N GLY A 70 -11.58 -10.55 9.23
CA GLY A 70 -10.34 -11.08 9.80
C GLY A 70 -9.34 -11.41 8.71
N GLN A 71 -8.72 -12.59 8.80
CA GLN A 71 -7.67 -13.06 7.89
C GLN A 71 -8.21 -13.93 6.74
N GLU A 72 -9.52 -13.87 6.48
CA GLU A 72 -10.12 -14.48 5.30
C GLU A 72 -9.79 -13.60 4.09
N GLU A 73 -9.11 -14.15 3.09
CA GLU A 73 -8.65 -13.39 1.92
C GLU A 73 -9.83 -12.79 1.15
N GLY A 74 -9.71 -11.51 0.82
CA GLY A 74 -10.69 -10.76 0.04
C GLY A 74 -10.34 -10.70 -1.45
N GLY A 75 -11.31 -10.24 -2.24
CA GLY A 75 -11.11 -9.94 -3.66
C GLY A 75 -10.93 -8.44 -3.93
N ASP A 76 -10.61 -8.10 -5.18
CA ASP A 76 -10.58 -6.70 -5.63
C ASP A 76 -11.93 -5.98 -5.39
N SER A 77 -13.04 -6.72 -5.43
CA SER A 77 -14.38 -6.20 -5.12
C SER A 77 -14.56 -5.73 -3.68
N ASP A 78 -13.69 -6.15 -2.77
CA ASP A 78 -13.73 -5.87 -1.33
C ASP A 78 -12.82 -4.70 -0.93
N ALA A 79 -11.92 -4.27 -1.84
CA ALA A 79 -10.99 -3.17 -1.61
C ALA A 79 -11.70 -1.82 -1.43
N VAL A 80 -11.13 -0.90 -0.64
CA VAL A 80 -11.61 0.48 -0.57
C VAL A 80 -11.25 1.24 -1.84
N PHE A 81 -10.00 1.12 -2.28
CA PHE A 81 -9.50 1.72 -3.52
C PHE A 81 -8.76 0.71 -4.38
N ILE A 82 -8.88 0.88 -5.69
CA ILE A 82 -8.05 0.18 -6.69
C ILE A 82 -7.27 1.25 -7.45
N LEU A 83 -5.95 1.16 -7.44
CA LEU A 83 -5.05 2.06 -8.13
C LEU A 83 -4.51 1.35 -9.38
N GLU A 84 -4.91 1.81 -10.55
CA GLU A 84 -4.33 1.32 -11.79
C GLU A 84 -2.90 1.85 -11.99
N LYS A 85 -2.14 1.23 -12.88
CA LYS A 85 -0.74 1.59 -13.16
C LYS A 85 -0.51 3.10 -13.27
N GLY A 86 0.43 3.61 -12.49
CA GLY A 86 0.80 5.03 -12.44
C GLY A 86 -0.16 5.93 -11.66
N ALA A 87 -1.25 5.39 -11.09
CA ALA A 87 -2.19 6.19 -10.32
C ALA A 87 -1.59 6.68 -9.00
N THR A 88 -2.12 7.81 -8.51
CA THR A 88 -1.71 8.41 -7.24
C THR A 88 -2.90 8.60 -6.30
N LEU A 89 -2.77 8.13 -5.06
CA LEU A 89 -3.73 8.35 -3.98
C LEU A 89 -3.13 9.27 -2.93
N SER A 90 -3.81 10.36 -2.58
CA SER A 90 -3.29 11.36 -1.63
C SER A 90 -4.29 11.73 -0.55
N ASN A 91 -3.82 11.95 0.68
CA ASN A 91 -4.60 12.49 1.80
C ASN A 91 -5.91 11.72 2.01
N VAL A 92 -5.80 10.41 2.21
CA VAL A 92 -6.92 9.51 2.41
C VAL A 92 -6.78 8.83 3.75
N ARG A 93 -7.87 8.73 4.51
CA ARG A 93 -7.96 7.86 5.67
C ARG A 93 -8.84 6.67 5.34
N ILE A 94 -8.37 5.47 5.61
CA ILE A 94 -9.12 4.23 5.46
C ILE A 94 -9.68 3.89 6.83
N GLY A 95 -11.01 3.83 6.93
CA GLY A 95 -11.67 3.49 8.18
C GLY A 95 -11.65 1.99 8.49
N PRO A 96 -12.18 1.58 9.66
CA PRO A 96 -12.16 0.19 10.10
C PRO A 96 -13.24 -0.69 9.45
N ASN A 97 -14.18 -0.12 8.69
CA ASN A 97 -15.32 -0.85 8.13
C ASN A 97 -15.02 -1.26 6.68
N GLN A 98 -14.00 -2.10 6.55
CA GLN A 98 -13.46 -2.61 5.29
C GLN A 98 -12.98 -4.06 5.48
N ILE A 99 -12.86 -4.78 4.36
CA ILE A 99 -12.31 -6.14 4.32
C ILE A 99 -10.90 -6.07 3.73
N GLU A 100 -10.78 -5.43 2.56
CA GLU A 100 -9.52 -5.15 1.89
C GLU A 100 -9.24 -3.64 1.86
N GLY A 101 -7.97 -3.26 2.05
CA GLY A 101 -7.55 -1.86 2.12
C GLY A 101 -7.44 -1.20 0.75
N VAL A 102 -6.21 -1.05 0.24
CA VAL A 102 -5.94 -0.44 -1.07
C VAL A 102 -5.18 -1.42 -1.95
N HIS A 103 -5.64 -1.60 -3.19
CA HIS A 103 -4.99 -2.44 -4.19
C HIS A 103 -4.27 -1.59 -5.23
N CYS A 104 -3.19 -2.15 -5.78
CA CYS A 104 -2.37 -1.51 -6.79
C CYS A 104 -2.08 -2.50 -7.94
N ASN A 105 -2.42 -2.09 -9.17
CA ASN A 105 -2.37 -2.87 -10.41
C ASN A 105 -1.33 -2.29 -11.38
N GLY A 106 -0.05 -2.37 -10.99
CA GLY A 106 1.10 -1.72 -11.63
C GLY A 106 1.70 -0.68 -10.69
N GLY A 107 2.94 -0.22 -10.92
CA GLY A 107 3.57 0.76 -10.01
C GLY A 107 2.69 1.99 -9.74
N CYS A 108 2.37 2.28 -8.47
CA CYS A 108 1.50 3.39 -8.05
C CYS A 108 2.13 4.26 -6.95
N THR A 109 1.48 5.37 -6.59
CA THR A 109 1.95 6.27 -5.53
C THR A 109 0.89 6.49 -4.45
N LEU A 110 1.28 6.38 -3.19
CA LEU A 110 0.47 6.77 -2.03
C LEU A 110 1.16 7.91 -1.30
N ASN A 111 0.43 9.00 -1.05
CA ASN A 111 0.91 10.16 -0.29
C ASN A 111 0.00 10.41 0.89
N ASN A 112 0.52 10.32 2.12
CA ASN A 112 -0.26 10.58 3.33
C ASN A 112 -1.58 9.78 3.35
N VAL A 113 -1.47 8.45 3.21
CA VAL A 113 -2.59 7.53 3.33
C VAL A 113 -2.50 6.81 4.67
N VAL A 114 -3.58 6.84 5.45
CA VAL A 114 -3.60 6.33 6.82
C VAL A 114 -4.69 5.28 7.00
N TRP A 115 -4.37 4.13 7.58
CA TRP A 115 -5.34 3.09 7.95
C TRP A 115 -5.60 3.13 9.45
N ASP A 116 -6.85 3.40 9.81
CA ASP A 116 -7.27 3.51 11.21
C ASP A 116 -7.31 2.16 11.92
N ALA A 117 -7.63 1.11 11.17
CA ALA A 117 -7.48 -0.29 11.57
C ALA A 117 -7.37 -1.15 10.31
N VAL A 118 -6.32 -1.93 10.23
CA VAL A 118 -6.14 -2.93 9.17
C VAL A 118 -7.03 -4.14 9.46
N CYS A 119 -7.65 -4.71 8.43
CA CYS A 119 -8.49 -5.90 8.56
C CYS A 119 -7.67 -7.14 8.20
N GLU A 120 -7.48 -7.36 6.90
CA GLU A 120 -6.61 -8.40 6.36
C GLU A 120 -5.23 -7.79 6.05
N ASP A 121 -5.05 -7.18 4.88
CA ASP A 121 -3.89 -6.35 4.53
C ASP A 121 -4.25 -4.85 4.37
N ALA A 122 -3.32 -3.94 4.67
CA ALA A 122 -3.56 -2.50 4.49
C ALA A 122 -3.42 -2.12 3.00
N PHE A 123 -2.35 -2.60 2.39
CA PHE A 123 -1.98 -2.26 1.03
C PHE A 123 -1.40 -3.46 0.28
N SER A 124 -2.00 -3.78 -0.85
CA SER A 124 -1.65 -4.94 -1.66
C SER A 124 -1.23 -4.52 -3.07
N ILE A 125 0.02 -4.81 -3.42
CA ILE A 125 0.53 -4.65 -4.78
C ILE A 125 0.22 -5.94 -5.52
N LYS A 126 -0.98 -5.99 -6.11
CA LYS A 126 -1.51 -7.19 -6.78
C LYS A 126 -0.73 -7.48 -8.06
N LYS A 127 -0.41 -6.44 -8.83
CA LYS A 127 0.39 -6.51 -10.06
C LYS A 127 1.46 -5.41 -10.05
N GLN A 128 2.64 -5.71 -10.55
CA GLN A 128 3.73 -4.76 -10.80
C GLN A 128 4.78 -5.47 -11.65
N ASP A 129 5.26 -4.82 -12.71
CA ASP A 129 6.27 -5.43 -13.58
C ASP A 129 7.69 -5.24 -13.01
N ASP A 130 8.63 -6.08 -13.45
CA ASP A 130 10.04 -5.88 -13.10
C ASP A 130 10.54 -4.51 -13.61
N GLY A 131 11.34 -3.83 -12.80
CA GLY A 131 11.79 -2.45 -13.06
C GLY A 131 10.76 -1.36 -12.76
N GLU A 132 9.50 -1.68 -12.44
CA GLU A 132 8.53 -0.70 -11.95
C GLU A 132 8.74 -0.38 -10.46
N THR A 133 8.11 0.70 -10.01
CA THR A 133 8.22 1.16 -8.63
C THR A 133 6.88 1.64 -8.10
N THR A 134 6.50 1.12 -6.94
CA THR A 134 5.46 1.69 -6.08
C THR A 134 6.11 2.54 -5.00
N THR A 135 5.56 3.73 -4.74
CA THR A 135 6.10 4.65 -3.73
C THR A 135 5.05 4.99 -2.69
N ILE A 136 5.41 4.87 -1.42
CA ILE A 136 4.61 5.25 -0.25
C ILE A 136 5.35 6.39 0.46
N ASN A 137 4.74 7.57 0.50
CA ASN A 137 5.28 8.77 1.10
C ASN A 137 4.43 9.20 2.31
N GLY A 138 4.97 9.01 3.51
CA GLY A 138 4.27 9.28 4.76
C GLY A 138 3.05 8.39 4.96
N GLY A 139 2.14 8.84 5.82
CA GLY A 139 0.97 8.06 6.20
C GLY A 139 1.29 7.04 7.28
N GLY A 140 0.39 6.07 7.48
CA GLY A 140 0.58 5.09 8.53
C GLY A 140 -0.51 4.05 8.64
N ALA A 141 -0.27 3.01 9.43
CA ALA A 141 -1.26 1.95 9.65
C ALA A 141 -1.15 1.39 11.07
N THR A 142 -2.27 0.88 11.58
CA THR A 142 -2.27 0.18 12.87
C THR A 142 -3.18 -1.04 12.86
N GLY A 143 -2.86 -2.02 13.71
CA GLY A 143 -3.72 -3.16 13.98
C GLY A 143 -3.71 -4.26 12.92
N ALA A 144 -2.65 -4.36 12.11
CA ALA A 144 -2.52 -5.43 11.12
C ALA A 144 -2.12 -6.74 11.79
N GLU A 145 -3.01 -7.74 11.83
CA GLU A 145 -2.73 -9.01 12.50
C GLU A 145 -1.59 -9.79 11.84
N ASP A 146 -1.54 -9.79 10.50
CA ASP A 146 -0.47 -10.42 9.72
C ASP A 146 0.39 -9.42 8.94
N LYS A 147 -0.13 -8.73 7.90
CA LYS A 147 0.72 -7.88 7.03
C LYS A 147 0.10 -6.51 6.82
N VAL A 148 0.97 -5.49 6.74
CA VAL A 148 0.54 -4.14 6.36
C VAL A 148 0.67 -4.00 4.85
N ILE A 149 1.84 -4.34 4.29
CA ILE A 149 2.13 -4.24 2.87
C ILE A 149 2.42 -5.64 2.30
N GLN A 150 1.54 -6.10 1.42
CA GLN A 150 1.69 -7.34 0.67
C GLN A 150 2.17 -7.04 -0.75
N HIS A 151 3.28 -7.65 -1.15
CA HIS A 151 3.88 -7.45 -2.47
C HIS A 151 3.81 -8.74 -3.30
N ASN A 152 2.84 -8.82 -4.21
CA ASN A 152 2.61 -9.97 -5.09
C ASN A 152 3.27 -9.77 -6.47
N GLY A 153 3.24 -8.55 -7.01
CA GLY A 153 3.94 -8.16 -8.24
C GLY A 153 5.47 -8.24 -8.14
N GLY A 154 6.19 -8.01 -9.23
CA GLY A 154 7.66 -7.83 -9.23
C GLY A 154 8.08 -6.39 -8.96
N GLY A 155 9.36 -6.08 -9.13
CA GLY A 155 9.85 -4.70 -9.09
C GLY A 155 10.10 -4.17 -7.67
N THR A 156 10.00 -2.86 -7.47
CA THR A 156 10.44 -2.18 -6.24
C THR A 156 9.28 -1.52 -5.49
N VAL A 157 9.36 -1.54 -4.16
CA VAL A 157 8.54 -0.71 -3.27
C VAL A 157 9.44 0.21 -2.48
N ILE A 158 9.16 1.51 -2.52
CA ILE A 158 9.86 2.52 -1.73
C ILE A 158 8.91 3.04 -0.65
N ILE A 159 9.29 2.92 0.61
CA ILE A 159 8.51 3.30 1.77
C ILE A 159 9.26 4.41 2.52
N LYS A 160 8.68 5.61 2.54
CA LYS A 160 9.31 6.79 3.15
C LYS A 160 8.45 7.33 4.27
N ASP A 161 9.06 7.59 5.42
CA ASP A 161 8.43 8.31 6.55
C ASP A 161 7.09 7.72 7.00
N PHE A 162 6.89 6.40 6.86
CA PHE A 162 5.67 5.70 7.23
C PHE A 162 5.64 5.40 8.74
N GLU A 163 4.49 5.63 9.38
CA GLU A 163 4.30 5.34 10.81
C GLU A 163 3.42 4.10 10.99
N VAL A 164 3.95 3.07 11.65
CA VAL A 164 3.23 1.82 11.89
C VAL A 164 3.24 1.40 13.35
N SER A 165 2.10 0.93 13.85
CA SER A 165 1.97 0.37 15.20
C SER A 165 1.16 -0.91 15.22
N ASP A 166 1.43 -1.80 16.18
CA ASP A 166 0.64 -3.00 16.45
C ASP A 166 0.42 -3.85 15.19
N PHE A 167 1.49 -4.49 14.72
CA PHE A 167 1.50 -5.17 13.42
C PHE A 167 2.20 -6.54 13.44
N GLY A 168 1.78 -7.45 12.56
CA GLY A 168 2.53 -8.67 12.28
C GLY A 168 3.82 -8.37 11.51
N LYS A 169 3.67 -7.94 10.25
CA LYS A 169 4.75 -7.66 9.31
C LYS A 169 4.50 -6.33 8.60
N LEU A 170 5.46 -5.40 8.58
CA LEU A 170 5.26 -4.16 7.81
C LEU A 170 5.28 -4.46 6.32
N TYR A 171 6.29 -5.17 5.83
CA TYR A 171 6.40 -5.57 4.43
C TYR A 171 6.65 -7.07 4.31
N ARG A 172 5.92 -7.70 3.39
CA ARG A 172 6.16 -9.09 2.99
C ARG A 172 6.17 -9.23 1.47
N SER A 173 7.30 -9.69 0.94
CA SER A 173 7.34 -10.29 -0.41
C SER A 173 6.51 -11.57 -0.39
N CYS A 174 5.55 -11.75 -1.30
CA CYS A 174 4.75 -12.97 -1.33
C CYS A 174 5.64 -14.21 -1.47
N GLY A 175 5.50 -15.19 -0.56
CA GLY A 175 6.42 -16.31 -0.47
C GLY A 175 6.02 -17.56 -1.24
N ASN A 176 4.74 -17.70 -1.57
CA ASN A 176 4.14 -18.88 -2.21
C ASN A 176 3.18 -18.52 -3.35
N CYS A 177 3.27 -17.31 -3.88
CA CYS A 177 2.46 -16.87 -5.01
C CYS A 177 2.73 -17.75 -6.24
N LYS A 178 1.69 -17.96 -7.07
CA LYS A 178 1.78 -18.70 -8.34
C LYS A 178 2.93 -18.18 -9.24
N SER A 179 3.16 -16.86 -9.23
CA SER A 179 4.33 -16.21 -9.81
C SER A 179 5.25 -15.66 -8.72
N MET A 180 6.56 -15.90 -8.86
CA MET A 180 7.59 -15.48 -7.89
C MET A 180 8.67 -14.62 -8.56
N PRO A 181 8.32 -13.44 -9.11
CA PRO A 181 9.30 -12.48 -9.61
C PRO A 181 10.16 -11.95 -8.46
N ALA A 182 11.33 -11.37 -8.79
CA ALA A 182 12.15 -10.67 -7.81
C ALA A 182 11.42 -9.42 -7.29
N ARG A 183 11.49 -9.20 -5.98
CA ARG A 183 10.85 -8.08 -5.29
C ARG A 183 11.85 -7.33 -4.42
N HIS A 184 11.86 -6.01 -4.54
CA HIS A 184 12.78 -5.16 -3.81
C HIS A 184 12.01 -4.22 -2.90
N VAL A 185 12.53 -3.99 -1.70
CA VAL A 185 11.99 -3.01 -0.76
C VAL A 185 13.06 -2.05 -0.29
N GLU A 186 12.74 -0.77 -0.30
CA GLU A 186 13.57 0.29 0.25
C GLU A 186 12.78 1.08 1.29
N ILE A 187 13.25 1.11 2.53
CA ILE A 187 12.63 1.83 3.64
C ILE A 187 13.55 2.95 4.10
N SER A 188 13.02 4.18 4.18
CA SER A 188 13.73 5.34 4.70
C SER A 188 12.88 6.18 5.64
N GLY A 189 13.34 6.41 6.88
CA GLY A 189 12.62 7.24 7.85
C GLY A 189 11.40 6.55 8.46
N GLY A 190 10.59 7.32 9.20
CA GLY A 190 9.36 6.85 9.83
C GLY A 190 9.56 6.16 11.18
N SER A 191 8.52 5.48 11.65
CA SER A 191 8.57 4.74 12.93
C SER A 191 7.76 3.46 12.87
N ALA A 192 8.24 2.44 13.57
CA ALA A 192 7.55 1.16 13.70
C ALA A 192 7.54 0.73 15.16
N SER A 193 6.35 0.45 15.68
CA SER A 193 6.16 0.06 17.08
C SER A 193 5.31 -1.21 17.25
N ASN A 194 5.67 -2.04 18.24
CA ASN A 194 4.92 -3.25 18.61
C ASN A 194 4.66 -4.19 17.41
N GLY A 195 5.71 -4.45 16.63
CA GLY A 195 5.69 -5.30 15.45
C GLY A 195 6.31 -6.67 15.70
N LYS A 196 5.95 -7.71 14.93
CA LYS A 196 6.69 -9.00 14.97
C LYS A 196 7.91 -8.99 14.05
N ILE A 197 7.75 -8.56 12.80
CA ILE A 197 8.80 -8.48 11.77
C ILE A 197 8.65 -7.17 11.00
N LEU A 198 9.72 -6.41 10.75
CA LEU A 198 9.61 -5.24 9.88
C LEU A 198 9.57 -5.66 8.41
N VAL A 199 10.58 -6.39 7.93
CA VAL A 199 10.70 -6.81 6.52
C VAL A 199 10.87 -8.33 6.39
N GLY A 200 10.09 -8.93 5.49
CA GLY A 200 10.25 -10.33 5.06
C GLY A 200 10.49 -10.46 3.55
N ILE A 201 11.66 -10.95 3.14
CA ILE A 201 12.07 -11.14 1.74
C ILE A 201 12.37 -12.62 1.42
N ASN A 202 12.36 -12.98 0.14
CA ASN A 202 12.72 -14.30 -0.38
C ASN A 202 14.00 -14.22 -1.25
N PRO A 203 15.21 -14.23 -0.66
CA PRO A 203 16.45 -14.03 -1.43
C PRO A 203 16.71 -15.08 -2.52
N ASN A 204 16.18 -16.30 -2.35
CA ASN A 204 16.26 -17.35 -3.37
C ASN A 204 15.48 -17.00 -4.65
N MET A 205 14.59 -16.01 -4.60
CA MET A 205 13.85 -15.46 -5.74
C MET A 205 14.46 -14.14 -6.25
N GLY A 206 15.59 -13.69 -5.69
CA GLY A 206 16.27 -12.46 -6.09
C GLY A 206 15.86 -11.23 -5.29
N ASP A 207 15.07 -11.39 -4.24
CA ASP A 207 14.60 -10.26 -3.44
C ASP A 207 15.74 -9.51 -2.73
N THR A 208 15.55 -8.20 -2.54
CA THR A 208 16.48 -7.36 -1.76
C THR A 208 15.73 -6.43 -0.82
N ALA A 209 16.40 -6.03 0.26
CA ALA A 209 15.88 -5.07 1.23
C ALA A 209 16.95 -4.03 1.56
N LYS A 210 16.58 -2.76 1.57
CA LYS A 210 17.38 -1.65 2.10
C LYS A 210 16.57 -0.94 3.16
N ILE A 211 17.15 -0.74 4.34
CA ILE A 211 16.46 -0.14 5.50
C ILE A 211 17.37 0.93 6.07
N SER A 212 16.84 2.14 6.26
CA SER A 212 17.61 3.27 6.79
C SER A 212 16.73 4.24 7.58
N GLY A 213 17.23 4.75 8.70
CA GLY A 213 16.58 5.87 9.42
C GLY A 213 15.20 5.61 10.02
N ILE A 214 14.68 4.38 10.01
CA ILE A 214 13.42 4.04 10.67
C ILE A 214 13.62 3.83 12.17
N GLN A 215 12.72 4.41 12.98
CA GLN A 215 12.77 4.27 14.44
C GLN A 215 11.99 3.02 14.89
N LEU A 216 12.68 2.04 15.47
CA LEU A 216 12.06 0.79 15.93
C LEU A 216 11.82 0.79 17.44
N THR A 217 10.61 0.43 17.86
CA THR A 217 10.24 0.24 19.27
C THR A 217 9.49 -1.08 19.43
N ASN A 218 10.02 -2.03 20.20
CA ASN A 218 9.40 -3.36 20.36
C ASN A 218 9.16 -4.10 19.02
N VAL A 219 10.12 -4.03 18.10
CA VAL A 219 10.13 -4.80 16.85
C VAL A 219 11.38 -5.70 16.86
N PRO A 220 11.27 -6.97 17.27
CA PRO A 220 12.43 -7.81 17.57
C PRO A 220 13.16 -8.33 16.32
N LYS A 221 12.53 -8.28 15.15
CA LYS A 221 13.07 -8.78 13.88
C LYS A 221 12.97 -7.67 12.83
N GLU A 222 14.09 -7.01 12.52
CA GLU A 222 14.12 -5.95 11.49
C GLU A 222 14.02 -6.53 10.08
N CYS A 223 14.84 -7.53 9.74
CA CYS A 223 14.81 -8.09 8.39
C CYS A 223 15.04 -9.61 8.41
N ILE A 224 14.06 -10.34 7.90
CA ILE A 224 14.01 -11.80 7.89
C ILE A 224 13.98 -12.32 6.45
N THR A 225 14.72 -13.38 6.21
CA THR A 225 14.75 -14.08 4.94
C THR A 225 13.91 -15.36 5.03
N PHE A 226 13.17 -15.61 3.96
CA PHE A 226 12.36 -16.81 3.78
C PHE A 226 12.82 -17.55 2.51
N GLU A 227 12.57 -18.86 2.47
CA GLU A 227 12.68 -19.66 1.25
C GLU A 227 11.35 -19.55 0.50
N GLY A 228 11.31 -18.73 -0.55
CA GLY A 228 10.16 -18.65 -1.44
C GLY A 228 9.96 -19.94 -2.22
N VAL A 229 8.71 -20.30 -2.51
CA VAL A 229 8.33 -21.55 -3.17
C VAL A 229 7.28 -21.29 -4.26
N THR A 230 7.12 -22.22 -5.20
CA THR A 230 6.14 -22.13 -6.30
C THR A 230 5.13 -23.28 -6.29
N ASP A 231 5.18 -24.15 -5.28
CA ASP A 231 4.32 -25.31 -5.12
C ASP A 231 3.12 -25.06 -4.18
N GLY A 232 2.92 -23.80 -3.76
CA GLY A 232 1.88 -23.37 -2.85
C GLY A 232 2.18 -23.66 -1.38
N SER A 233 3.27 -24.36 -1.04
CA SER A 233 3.61 -24.67 0.35
C SER A 233 3.97 -23.43 1.17
N GLU A 234 3.88 -23.55 2.49
CA GLU A 234 4.22 -22.44 3.38
C GLU A 234 5.73 -22.11 3.32
N PRO A 235 6.12 -20.86 3.05
CA PRO A 235 7.51 -20.43 2.99
C PRO A 235 8.19 -20.54 4.36
N LYS A 236 9.40 -21.11 4.39
CA LYS A 236 10.14 -21.31 5.64
C LYS A 236 11.01 -20.10 5.95
N GLU A 237 11.05 -19.69 7.22
CA GLU A 237 12.06 -18.74 7.71
C GLU A 237 13.45 -19.38 7.64
N VAL A 238 14.41 -18.74 6.97
CA VAL A 238 15.77 -19.28 6.73
C VAL A 238 16.90 -18.43 7.30
N GLY A 239 16.63 -17.21 7.77
CA GLY A 239 17.64 -16.40 8.46
C GLY A 239 17.31 -14.91 8.58
N THR A 240 18.35 -14.11 8.83
CA THR A 240 18.28 -12.64 8.80
C THR A 240 18.94 -12.10 7.53
N CYS A 241 18.57 -10.89 7.12
CA CYS A 241 19.08 -10.27 5.89
C CYS A 241 20.60 -9.99 5.94
N ASP A 242 21.15 -9.86 7.14
CA ASP A 242 22.58 -9.62 7.44
C ASP A 242 23.49 -10.79 7.00
N GLY A 243 22.91 -11.97 6.74
CA GLY A 243 23.63 -13.18 6.35
C GLY A 243 23.69 -13.45 4.84
N SER A 244 22.97 -12.71 4.00
CA SER A 244 22.85 -13.00 2.55
C SER A 244 23.06 -11.76 1.68
N GLY A 245 24.32 -11.41 1.42
CA GLY A 245 24.81 -10.85 0.15
C GLY A 245 24.13 -9.60 -0.48
N GLY A 246 23.26 -8.88 0.23
CA GLY A 246 22.52 -7.74 -0.34
C GLY A 246 22.22 -6.59 0.63
N ALA A 247 22.62 -6.69 1.90
CA ALA A 247 22.40 -5.63 2.88
C ALA A 247 23.66 -4.79 3.05
N ASP A 248 23.69 -3.59 2.44
CA ASP A 248 24.53 -2.49 2.94
C ASP A 248 23.80 -1.85 4.13
N SER A 249 23.76 -2.58 5.25
CA SER A 249 23.25 -2.06 6.52
C SER A 249 24.37 -1.27 7.20
N GLY A 250 24.40 0.04 6.93
CA GLY A 250 25.09 1.01 7.79
C GLY A 250 24.39 1.10 9.14
N SER A 251 24.62 0.11 10.01
CA SER A 251 24.08 0.05 11.36
C SER A 251 24.73 1.13 12.23
N GLY A 252 23.98 2.19 12.49
CA GLY A 252 24.25 3.16 13.54
C GLY A 252 23.80 2.59 14.89
N ASP A 253 24.78 2.16 15.66
CA ASP A 253 24.71 1.76 17.07
C ASP A 253 23.85 2.73 17.91
N SER A 254 22.74 2.24 18.44
CA SER A 254 21.84 2.99 19.33
C SER A 254 21.99 2.46 20.76
N THR A 255 22.92 3.04 21.52
CA THR A 255 23.03 2.80 22.96
C THR A 255 22.19 3.81 23.75
N ASP A 256 21.26 3.26 24.54
CA ASP A 256 20.73 3.73 25.83
C ASP A 256 20.88 5.22 26.21
N ALA A 257 19.73 5.89 26.32
CA ALA A 257 19.58 7.11 27.09
C ALA A 257 19.51 6.83 28.60
N PRO A 258 20.04 7.75 29.43
CA PRO A 258 19.30 8.10 30.64
C PRO A 258 19.22 9.62 30.92
N ALA A 259 17.98 10.06 31.15
CA ALA A 259 17.50 10.95 32.22
C ALA A 259 18.17 12.33 32.47
N THR A 260 17.37 13.37 32.20
CA THR A 260 17.15 14.66 32.92
C THR A 260 18.29 15.69 33.03
N PRO A 261 18.07 16.96 32.59
CA PRO A 261 18.94 18.08 32.91
C PRO A 261 18.42 18.90 34.10
N THR A 262 19.28 19.14 35.09
CA THR A 262 19.15 20.20 36.10
C THR A 262 19.93 21.45 35.67
N THR A 263 19.24 22.58 35.61
CA THR A 263 19.82 23.94 35.46
C THR A 263 20.72 24.29 36.66
N PRO A 264 21.69 25.21 36.49
CA PRO A 264 21.44 26.56 37.00
C PRO A 264 21.98 27.72 36.14
N ALA A 265 21.50 28.89 36.50
CA ALA A 265 21.53 30.17 35.82
C ALA A 265 22.88 30.93 35.79
N ASP A 266 22.87 31.92 34.89
CA ASP A 266 23.30 33.33 35.07
C ASP A 266 24.53 33.78 34.26
N GLY A 267 24.43 35.00 33.69
CA GLY A 267 25.51 35.67 32.99
C GLY A 267 25.12 36.46 31.74
N SER A 268 24.33 37.52 31.92
CA SER A 268 24.17 38.66 31.00
C SER A 268 25.51 39.20 30.49
N GLU A 269 25.62 39.52 29.18
CA GLU A 269 26.07 40.84 28.68
C GLU A 269 25.99 40.92 27.13
N SER A 270 25.24 41.93 26.66
CA SER A 270 25.27 42.50 25.31
C SER A 270 25.91 43.89 25.44
N PRO A 271 26.64 44.41 24.43
CA PRO A 271 25.99 45.41 23.57
C PRO A 271 26.46 45.49 22.10
N ALA A 272 25.56 46.12 21.30
CA ALA A 272 25.77 47.04 20.16
C ALA A 272 26.42 46.50 18.86
N GLU A 273 25.70 46.42 17.73
CA GLU A 273 25.29 47.47 16.76
C GLU A 273 26.35 47.83 15.69
N SER A 274 25.85 48.28 14.52
CA SER A 274 26.51 48.79 13.28
C SER A 274 26.89 47.75 12.19
N GLU A 275 26.62 47.89 10.89
CA GLU A 275 25.94 48.90 10.03
C GLU A 275 25.41 48.25 8.73
N VAL A 276 24.52 49.01 8.08
CA VAL A 276 23.79 48.79 6.83
C VAL A 276 24.64 49.08 5.58
N ALA A 277 24.46 48.32 4.49
CA ALA A 277 24.59 48.81 3.12
C ALA A 277 23.89 47.89 2.07
N ASP A 278 22.81 48.38 1.47
CA ASP A 278 22.27 47.99 0.15
C ASP A 278 22.77 49.00 -0.92
N PRO A 279 22.36 48.94 -2.20
CA PRO A 279 22.64 47.93 -3.22
C PRO A 279 23.29 48.59 -4.48
N VAL A 280 23.76 47.79 -5.45
CA VAL A 280 24.08 48.30 -6.80
C VAL A 280 23.37 47.46 -7.85
N GLU A 281 22.34 48.05 -8.46
CA GLU A 281 21.91 47.76 -9.82
C GLU A 281 22.76 48.58 -10.80
N THR A 282 23.06 48.02 -11.97
CA THR A 282 23.10 48.77 -13.23
C THR A 282 22.68 47.87 -14.39
N SER A 283 21.96 48.47 -15.30
CA SER A 283 21.10 47.89 -16.32
C SER A 283 21.61 48.18 -17.74
N ILE A 284 20.93 47.55 -18.72
CA ILE A 284 20.91 47.82 -20.18
C ILE A 284 22.14 47.27 -20.93
N GLY A 285 22.05 46.46 -21.98
CA GLY A 285 20.98 46.15 -22.93
C GLY A 285 21.53 46.37 -24.35
N ASP A 286 21.57 45.34 -25.19
CA ASP A 286 21.66 45.50 -26.65
C ASP A 286 21.03 44.28 -27.35
N GLY A 287 20.09 44.56 -28.25
CA GLY A 287 19.61 43.62 -29.26
C GLY A 287 20.64 43.55 -30.39
N SER A 288 20.42 43.01 -31.59
CA SER A 288 19.32 42.34 -32.27
C SER A 288 19.93 41.88 -33.60
N ASN A 289 19.41 40.76 -34.13
CA ASN A 289 19.43 40.34 -35.54
C ASN A 289 20.77 39.87 -36.14
N ASP A 290 20.79 38.72 -36.79
CA ASP A 290 20.38 38.61 -38.20
C ASP A 290 20.21 37.13 -38.60
N ASP A 291 19.33 36.98 -39.58
CA ASP A 291 18.91 35.79 -40.31
C ASP A 291 20.09 35.05 -40.99
N ASP A 292 19.95 33.75 -41.29
CA ASP A 292 19.73 33.33 -42.67
C ASP A 292 19.49 31.81 -42.83
N GLU A 293 18.66 31.52 -43.83
CA GLU A 293 18.14 30.23 -44.26
C GLU A 293 19.16 29.31 -44.95
N SER A 294 18.70 28.08 -45.19
CA SER A 294 18.78 27.32 -46.46
C SER A 294 19.60 26.03 -46.44
N GLY A 295 19.01 24.98 -47.03
CA GLY A 295 19.74 23.78 -47.46
C GLY A 295 18.90 22.50 -47.50
N ASP A 296 18.13 22.36 -48.57
CA ASP A 296 17.37 21.18 -49.02
C ASP A 296 18.22 19.92 -49.32
N ASP A 297 17.47 18.86 -49.68
CA ASP A 297 17.80 17.67 -50.51
C ASP A 297 18.05 16.35 -49.73
N GLN A 298 17.09 15.42 -49.67
CA GLN A 298 16.41 14.58 -50.69
C GLN A 298 16.90 13.12 -50.68
N ALA A 299 15.91 12.23 -50.55
CA ALA A 299 15.72 10.91 -51.18
C ALA A 299 16.81 9.81 -51.08
N ASN A 300 16.44 8.61 -50.60
CA ASN A 300 15.86 7.53 -51.42
C ASN A 300 15.75 6.23 -50.58
N GLU A 301 14.55 5.71 -50.35
CA GLU A 301 13.99 4.45 -50.88
C GLU A 301 14.45 3.12 -50.25
N GLY A 302 13.43 2.34 -49.87
CA GLY A 302 13.53 0.98 -49.36
C GLY A 302 12.17 0.38 -48.94
N GLU A 303 11.17 0.52 -49.81
CA GLU A 303 10.08 -0.44 -50.08
C GLU A 303 10.42 -1.91 -49.68
N ASN A 304 9.59 -2.79 -49.10
CA ASN A 304 8.22 -3.28 -49.32
C ASN A 304 8.09 -4.51 -48.35
N ASN A 305 6.98 -5.03 -47.81
CA ASN A 305 5.61 -5.22 -48.29
C ASN A 305 4.67 -5.46 -47.09
N ASP A 306 3.43 -5.02 -47.31
CA ASP A 306 2.19 -5.49 -46.69
C ASP A 306 2.00 -7.01 -46.80
N ASP A 307 1.27 -7.59 -45.84
CA ASP A 307 0.02 -8.26 -46.20
C ASP A 307 -0.95 -8.26 -45.00
N SER A 308 -2.13 -7.72 -45.28
CA SER A 308 -3.32 -7.75 -44.44
C SER A 308 -3.96 -9.14 -44.46
N ASN A 309 -4.72 -9.52 -43.44
CA ASN A 309 -6.20 -9.49 -43.51
C ASN A 309 -6.89 -10.27 -42.37
N ASP A 310 -8.05 -9.75 -41.97
CA ASP A 310 -9.20 -10.35 -41.26
C ASP A 310 -8.95 -11.00 -39.87
N GLY A 311 -9.59 -10.59 -38.77
CA GLY A 311 -10.92 -10.01 -38.63
C GLY A 311 -11.88 -11.09 -38.15
N GLU A 312 -12.00 -11.28 -36.84
CA GLU A 312 -13.18 -11.88 -36.22
C GLU A 312 -13.30 -11.42 -34.76
N ASN A 313 -14.41 -10.72 -34.49
CA ASN A 313 -14.91 -10.38 -33.17
C ASN A 313 -15.18 -11.65 -32.37
N ASN A 314 -14.69 -11.73 -31.14
CA ASN A 314 -15.44 -12.33 -30.04
C ASN A 314 -15.27 -11.45 -28.79
N ASN A 315 -16.41 -11.09 -28.22
CA ASN A 315 -16.52 -10.56 -26.87
C ASN A 315 -16.01 -11.64 -25.91
N ASP A 316 -14.99 -11.36 -25.12
CA ASP A 316 -14.77 -12.06 -23.86
C ASP A 316 -14.67 -11.01 -22.76
N SER A 317 -15.72 -10.99 -21.95
CA SER A 317 -15.75 -10.40 -20.62
C SER A 317 -15.10 -11.42 -19.69
N ASP A 318 -13.79 -11.28 -19.45
CA ASP A 318 -13.11 -12.07 -18.43
C ASP A 318 -13.23 -11.33 -17.09
N ASP A 319 -14.36 -11.60 -16.42
CA ASP A 319 -14.50 -11.45 -14.97
C ASP A 319 -13.59 -12.52 -14.32
N ASP A 320 -12.40 -12.12 -13.85
CA ASP A 320 -11.50 -12.96 -13.05
C ASP A 320 -12.09 -13.16 -11.65
N GLU A 321 -13.04 -14.10 -11.52
CA GLU A 321 -13.38 -14.71 -10.23
C GLU A 321 -12.28 -15.72 -9.84
N ASN A 322 -11.21 -15.27 -9.17
CA ASN A 322 -10.34 -16.19 -8.41
C ASN A 322 -10.97 -16.45 -7.04
N LYS A 323 -11.79 -17.50 -6.98
CA LYS A 323 -12.09 -18.22 -5.73
C LYS A 323 -11.00 -19.26 -5.55
N ASP A 324 -9.97 -18.95 -4.77
CA ASP A 324 -9.04 -19.97 -4.29
C ASP A 324 -9.70 -20.64 -3.06
N GLU A 325 -10.29 -21.83 -3.30
CA GLU A 325 -10.72 -22.76 -2.25
C GLU A 325 -9.50 -23.54 -1.77
N ASP A 326 -9.05 -23.33 -0.52
CA ASP A 326 -8.12 -24.25 0.13
C ASP A 326 -8.70 -24.76 1.46
N GLU A 327 -9.08 -26.04 1.46
CA GLU A 327 -9.60 -26.79 2.60
C GLU A 327 -8.49 -27.04 3.65
N GLU A 328 -8.75 -26.61 4.89
CA GLU A 328 -7.93 -26.95 6.06
C GLU A 328 -7.91 -28.46 6.34
N ASN A 329 -6.72 -29.06 6.36
CA ASN A 329 -6.50 -30.36 6.98
C ASN A 329 -5.80 -30.19 8.33
N LYS A 330 -6.59 -30.29 9.42
CA LYS A 330 -6.11 -30.31 10.81
C LYS A 330 -5.56 -31.70 11.15
N GLU A 331 -4.25 -31.83 11.31
CA GLU A 331 -3.68 -33.00 11.99
C GLU A 331 -3.40 -32.73 13.48
N GLN A 332 -3.94 -33.66 14.26
CA GLN A 332 -3.94 -33.74 15.70
C GLN A 332 -2.60 -34.29 16.20
N ASP A 333 -1.96 -33.59 17.13
CA ASP A 333 -0.84 -34.16 17.88
C ASP A 333 -1.38 -35.13 18.95
N SER A 334 -1.18 -36.42 18.71
CA SER A 334 -1.30 -37.47 19.72
C SER A 334 -0.18 -38.49 19.54
N GLY A 335 0.92 -38.25 20.24
CA GLY A 335 2.06 -39.17 20.36
C GLY A 335 2.30 -39.60 21.80
N ASN A 336 1.61 -40.65 22.23
CA ASN A 336 1.89 -41.41 23.47
C ASN A 336 2.96 -42.48 23.20
N ASN A 337 3.92 -42.65 24.13
CA ASN A 337 4.67 -43.88 24.51
C ASN A 337 5.95 -43.45 25.25
N GLY A 338 6.38 -44.02 26.39
CA GLY A 338 5.89 -45.15 27.16
C GLY A 338 6.71 -45.29 28.46
N GLU A 339 6.06 -45.89 29.45
CA GLU A 339 6.54 -46.74 30.56
C GLU A 339 7.98 -46.61 31.10
N GLU A 340 8.12 -46.35 32.41
CA GLU A 340 8.61 -47.35 33.38
C GLU A 340 8.44 -46.91 34.84
N GLN A 341 8.37 -47.91 35.72
CA GLN A 341 7.95 -47.93 37.12
C GLN A 341 9.00 -47.34 38.11
N SER A 342 8.56 -46.85 39.29
CA SER A 342 9.00 -47.36 40.61
C SER A 342 8.56 -46.47 41.80
N SER A 343 7.86 -47.10 42.75
CA SER A 343 7.93 -46.98 44.23
C SER A 343 7.99 -45.62 44.97
N GLY A 344 7.16 -45.49 46.02
CA GLY A 344 7.65 -44.97 47.32
C GLY A 344 6.83 -43.88 48.01
N ASN A 345 5.98 -44.33 48.94
CA ASN A 345 5.64 -43.77 50.27
C ASN A 345 5.99 -42.29 50.60
N ASP A 346 5.00 -41.51 51.05
CA ASP A 346 4.88 -41.02 52.45
C ASP A 346 3.69 -40.04 52.56
N GLY A 347 2.86 -40.24 53.58
CA GLY A 347 1.77 -39.32 53.93
C GLY A 347 2.20 -38.27 54.94
N GLN A 348 1.54 -37.12 54.95
CA GLN A 348 0.98 -36.43 56.14
C GLN A 348 0.52 -35.00 55.82
N GLY A 349 -0.58 -34.59 56.49
CA GLY A 349 -1.05 -33.20 56.65
C GLY A 349 -1.99 -32.76 55.52
N GLY A 350 -3.23 -32.31 55.73
CA GLY A 350 -3.83 -31.61 56.87
C GLY A 350 -4.26 -30.22 56.41
N PHE A 351 -5.54 -29.89 56.63
CA PHE A 351 -6.20 -28.57 56.61
C PHE A 351 -7.00 -28.07 55.38
N ASN A 352 -8.29 -27.89 55.69
CA ASN A 352 -9.27 -26.88 55.24
C ASN A 352 -9.56 -26.64 53.76
N GLY A 353 -10.74 -27.11 53.34
CA GLY A 353 -11.44 -26.62 52.17
C GLY A 353 -12.08 -25.25 52.42
N GLN A 354 -11.81 -24.31 51.52
CA GLN A 354 -12.63 -23.13 51.27
C GLN A 354 -12.95 -23.10 49.77
N GLN A 355 -14.26 -23.12 49.50
CA GLN A 355 -14.87 -23.02 48.18
C GLN A 355 -14.96 -21.54 47.78
N PRO A 356 -14.59 -21.13 46.56
CA PRO A 356 -14.71 -19.74 46.13
C PRO A 356 -16.14 -19.37 45.72
N SER A 357 -16.56 -18.20 46.17
CA SER A 357 -17.84 -17.52 45.98
C SER A 357 -18.03 -16.93 44.58
N GLN A 358 -19.25 -17.02 44.04
CA GLN A 358 -19.67 -16.38 42.79
C GLN A 358 -19.86 -14.85 42.91
N PRO A 359 -19.68 -14.09 41.81
CA PRO A 359 -19.92 -12.65 41.79
C PRO A 359 -21.40 -12.28 41.57
N PRO A 360 -21.87 -11.12 42.09
CA PRO A 360 -23.27 -10.71 42.03
C PRO A 360 -23.65 -10.05 40.70
N GLN A 361 -24.88 -10.34 40.24
CA GLN A 361 -25.50 -9.74 39.06
C GLN A 361 -26.14 -8.38 39.37
N PHE A 362 -25.89 -7.38 38.52
CA PHE A 362 -26.55 -6.08 38.53
C PHE A 362 -27.75 -6.08 37.56
N ALA A 363 -28.93 -5.70 38.06
CA ALA A 363 -30.12 -5.45 37.26
C ALA A 363 -30.27 -3.93 36.97
N PRO A 364 -30.76 -3.52 35.78
CA PRO A 364 -30.97 -2.11 35.46
C PRO A 364 -32.32 -1.59 35.95
N GLN A 365 -32.31 -0.44 36.64
CA GLN A 365 -33.50 0.34 36.97
C GLN A 365 -33.85 1.29 35.80
N PHE A 366 -35.09 1.16 35.30
CA PHE A 366 -35.68 2.09 34.34
C PHE A 366 -36.11 3.39 35.04
N GLY A 367 -35.53 4.53 34.61
CA GLY A 367 -35.93 5.88 35.00
C GLY A 367 -37.08 6.42 34.14
N ALA A 368 -38.04 7.08 34.79
CA ALA A 368 -39.22 7.71 34.20
C ALA A 368 -38.90 9.00 33.39
N PRO A 369 -39.74 9.41 32.43
CA PRO A 369 -39.52 10.60 31.61
C PRO A 369 -39.91 11.92 32.32
N PRO A 370 -39.28 13.06 31.98
CA PRO A 370 -39.59 14.35 32.60
C PRO A 370 -40.87 15.00 32.04
N GLN A 371 -41.59 15.67 32.94
CA GLN A 371 -42.79 16.44 32.69
C GLN A 371 -42.47 17.82 32.10
N PHE A 372 -43.27 18.24 31.12
CA PHE A 372 -43.29 19.59 30.53
C PHE A 372 -44.10 20.58 31.39
N GLY A 373 -43.61 21.83 31.44
CA GLY A 373 -44.32 23.03 31.92
C GLY A 373 -43.33 23.98 32.59
N GLY A 374 -43.26 25.28 32.34
CA GLY A 374 -44.04 26.24 31.55
C GLY A 374 -43.58 27.63 32.01
N PHE A 375 -43.75 28.63 31.13
CA PHE A 375 -43.40 30.06 31.22
C PHE A 375 -41.99 30.46 30.78
#